data_AF-A0A7S1RZP2-F1
#
_entry.id   AF-A0A7S1RZP2-F1
#
_cell.length_a   1.000
_cell.length_b   1.000
_cell.length_c   1.000
_cell.angle_alpha   90.00
_cell.angle_beta   90.00
_cell.angle_gamma   90.00
#
_symmetry.space_group_name_H-M   'P 1'
#
loop_
_entity.id
_entity.type
_entity.pdbx_description
1 polymer ?
#
loop_
_entity_poly.entity_id
_entity_poly.type
_entity_poly.pdbx_seq_one_letter_code
_entity_poly.pdbx_strand_id
1 'polypeptide(L)'
;RLAVSEKDYGMATSTLCQELECEQADLAPLLSSMLAEVIRKDEVSKAKRVQKGSAFRRFNKSPDQAEESKDSTKDQAEVARRCWRSGMRSLFSCSAEAAVAMLADLADEYRSQEFIRAARDVNDSWSLGPTNTFKKMTDINNLCLQVGKPVLERYGFSPDDKGENEFRLILQQLSKTSKEVKEMNNQNRRLVFNAFPALEGQNQDSDDDEGNPEEA
;
A
#
# COMPACT_ATOMS: atom_id res chain seq x y z
N ARG A 1 29.11 -1.39 -9.73
CA ARG A 1 29.23 -1.29 -8.25
C ARG A 1 29.40 0.15 -7.78
N LEU A 2 30.28 0.94 -8.39
CA LEU A 2 30.45 2.37 -8.08
C LEU A 2 29.14 3.19 -8.26
N ALA A 3 28.47 3.02 -9.40
CA ALA A 3 27.19 3.67 -9.68
C ALA A 3 26.10 3.38 -8.62
N VAL A 4 26.07 2.16 -8.09
CA VAL A 4 25.11 1.78 -7.04
C VAL A 4 25.46 2.41 -5.70
N SER A 5 26.75 2.53 -5.34
CA SER A 5 27.15 3.21 -4.10
C SER A 5 26.86 4.70 -4.12
N GLU A 6 26.90 5.32 -5.30
CA GLU A 6 26.59 6.74 -5.50
C GLU A 6 25.11 7.00 -5.75
N LYS A 7 24.27 5.95 -5.80
CA LYS A 7 22.84 6.01 -6.16
C LYS A 7 22.59 6.62 -7.55
N ASP A 8 23.56 6.54 -8.46
CA ASP A 8 23.40 6.90 -9.86
C ASP A 8 22.76 5.73 -10.63
N TYR A 9 21.43 5.69 -10.58
CA TYR A 9 20.66 4.65 -11.26
C TYR A 9 20.70 4.79 -12.79
N GLY A 10 20.97 6.00 -13.32
CA GLY A 10 21.13 6.21 -14.76
C GLY A 10 22.37 5.51 -15.29
N MET A 11 23.51 5.72 -14.62
CA MET A 11 24.76 5.03 -14.94
C MET A 11 24.64 3.51 -14.73
N ALA A 12 23.98 3.07 -13.65
CA ALA A 12 23.76 1.65 -13.40
C ALA A 12 22.92 0.99 -14.51
N THR A 13 21.84 1.65 -14.94
CA THR A 13 20.95 1.17 -16.02
C THR A 13 21.71 1.12 -17.35
N SER A 14 22.44 2.19 -17.70
CA SER A 14 23.25 2.24 -18.93
C SER A 14 24.30 1.13 -18.96
N THR A 15 25.00 0.92 -17.84
CA THR A 15 25.98 -0.18 -17.70
C THR A 15 25.30 -1.55 -17.87
N LEU A 16 24.12 -1.76 -17.26
CA LEU A 16 23.36 -3.00 -17.41
C LEU A 16 22.90 -3.25 -18.84
N CYS A 17 22.36 -2.23 -19.51
CA CYS A 17 21.97 -2.32 -20.92
C CYS A 17 23.16 -2.65 -21.81
N GLN A 18 24.32 -2.02 -21.55
CA GLN A 18 25.55 -2.27 -22.30
C GLN A 18 26.05 -3.71 -22.12
N GLU A 19 26.08 -4.22 -20.89
CA GLU A 19 26.55 -5.57 -20.59
C GLU A 19 25.59 -6.67 -21.07
N LEU A 20 24.29 -6.38 -21.11
CA LEU A 20 23.25 -7.32 -21.56
C LEU A 20 22.92 -7.17 -23.05
N GLU A 21 23.57 -6.23 -23.74
CA GLU A 21 23.34 -5.90 -25.15
C GLU A 21 21.85 -5.66 -25.46
N CYS A 22 21.13 -4.98 -24.55
CA CYS A 22 19.70 -4.73 -24.69
C CYS A 22 19.36 -3.24 -24.64
N GLU A 23 18.23 -2.86 -25.23
CA GLU A 23 17.73 -1.50 -25.12
C GLU A 23 17.10 -1.26 -23.74
N GLN A 24 17.03 0.00 -23.33
CA GLN A 24 16.44 0.39 -22.05
C GLN A 24 14.97 -0.06 -21.93
N ALA A 25 14.24 -0.12 -23.05
CA ALA A 25 12.86 -0.61 -23.10
C ALA A 25 12.75 -2.11 -22.78
N ASP A 26 13.78 -2.90 -23.15
CA ASP A 26 13.81 -4.35 -22.94
C ASP A 26 14.31 -4.74 -21.55
N LEU A 27 15.02 -3.83 -20.88
CA LEU A 27 15.58 -4.07 -19.56
C LEU A 27 14.49 -4.23 -18.49
N ALA A 28 13.38 -3.49 -18.56
CA ALA A 28 12.31 -3.56 -17.56
C ALA A 28 11.61 -4.93 -17.52
N PRO A 29 11.20 -5.54 -18.65
CA PRO A 29 10.69 -6.92 -18.67
C PRO A 29 11.69 -7.94 -18.11
N LEU A 30 12.99 -7.77 -18.42
CA LEU A 30 14.05 -8.67 -17.98
C LEU A 30 14.25 -8.59 -16.46
N LEU A 31 14.36 -7.38 -15.91
CA LEU A 31 14.48 -7.15 -14.47
C LEU A 31 13.25 -7.64 -13.71
N SER A 32 12.06 -7.43 -14.25
CA SER A 32 10.81 -7.94 -13.68
C SER A 32 10.81 -9.47 -13.62
N SER A 33 11.28 -10.12 -14.69
CA SER A 33 11.40 -11.59 -14.76
C SER A 33 12.45 -12.12 -13.77
N MET A 34 13.60 -11.44 -13.64
CA MET A 34 14.63 -11.79 -12.67
C MET A 34 14.15 -11.62 -11.22
N LEU A 35 13.45 -10.51 -10.91
CA LEU A 35 12.82 -10.30 -9.61
C LEU A 35 11.82 -11.40 -9.29
N ALA A 36 10.96 -11.75 -10.25
CA ALA A 36 10.02 -12.85 -10.10
C ALA A 36 10.74 -14.20 -9.83
N GLU A 37 11.87 -14.46 -10.50
CA GLU A 37 12.69 -15.65 -10.28
C GLU A 37 13.32 -15.68 -8.87
N VAL A 38 13.87 -14.55 -8.42
CA VAL A 38 14.48 -14.41 -7.09
C VAL A 38 13.43 -14.63 -6.00
N ILE A 39 12.25 -14.00 -6.15
CA ILE A 39 11.12 -14.19 -5.22
C ILE A 39 10.74 -15.67 -5.19
N ARG A 40 10.61 -16.33 -6.35
CA ARG A 40 10.26 -17.76 -6.42
C ARG A 40 11.29 -18.64 -5.70
N LYS A 41 12.58 -18.36 -5.88
CA LYS A 41 13.66 -19.12 -5.20
C LYS A 41 13.68 -18.89 -3.69
N ASP A 42 13.41 -17.67 -3.24
CA ASP A 42 13.31 -17.36 -1.82
C ASP A 42 12.12 -18.07 -1.16
N GLU A 43 10.97 -18.13 -1.84
CA GLU A 43 9.80 -18.86 -1.36
C GLU A 43 10.02 -20.37 -1.28
N VAL A 44 10.61 -21.00 -2.30
CA VAL A 44 10.98 -22.42 -2.26
C VAL A 44 11.93 -22.70 -1.10
N SER A 45 12.86 -21.78 -0.83
CA SER A 45 13.81 -21.89 0.29
C SER A 45 13.12 -21.76 1.65
N LYS A 46 12.16 -20.84 1.78
CA LYS A 46 11.33 -20.67 2.98
C LYS A 46 10.41 -21.89 3.21
N ALA A 47 9.76 -22.41 2.18
CA ALA A 47 8.91 -23.60 2.27
C ALA A 47 9.72 -24.83 2.72
N LYS A 48 10.94 -25.01 2.19
CA LYS A 48 11.87 -26.06 2.63
C LYS A 48 12.28 -25.91 4.11
N ARG A 49 12.43 -24.67 4.61
CA ARG A 49 12.70 -24.41 6.04
C ARG A 49 11.51 -24.80 6.92
N VAL A 50 10.28 -24.48 6.50
CA VAL A 50 9.05 -24.85 7.25
C VAL A 50 8.86 -26.39 7.28
N GLN A 51 9.15 -27.09 6.18
CA GLN A 51 9.06 -28.56 6.15
C GLN A 51 10.12 -29.27 6.99
N LYS A 52 11.32 -28.71 7.12
CA LYS A 52 12.38 -29.28 7.99
C LYS A 52 12.14 -29.05 9.48
N GLY A 53 11.29 -28.10 9.85
CA GLY A 53 10.99 -27.78 11.26
C GLY A 53 9.89 -28.63 11.92
N SER A 54 9.16 -29.48 11.18
CA SER A 54 8.02 -30.22 11.74
C SER A 54 8.21 -31.74 11.62
N ALA A 55 9.04 -32.29 12.50
CA ALA A 55 9.11 -33.75 12.73
C ALA A 55 7.76 -34.33 13.20
N PHE A 56 6.83 -33.49 13.65
CA PHE A 56 5.54 -33.91 14.21
C PHE A 56 4.45 -34.23 13.17
N ARG A 57 4.57 -33.79 11.91
CA ARG A 57 3.55 -34.05 10.88
C ARG A 57 3.51 -35.50 10.37
N ARG A 58 4.52 -36.32 10.66
CA ARG A 58 4.57 -37.71 10.16
C ARG A 58 3.62 -38.68 10.86
N PHE A 59 3.14 -38.37 12.06
CA PHE A 59 2.30 -39.31 12.83
C PHE A 59 0.80 -39.22 12.53
N ASN A 60 0.34 -38.21 11.78
CA ASN A 60 -1.11 -37.95 11.60
C ASN A 60 -1.61 -38.09 10.15
N LYS A 61 -0.85 -38.74 9.26
CA LYS A 61 -1.29 -38.93 7.86
C LYS A 61 -2.04 -40.25 7.72
N SER A 62 -3.37 -40.18 7.81
CA SER A 62 -4.27 -41.30 7.52
C SER A 62 -4.15 -41.73 6.04
N PRO A 63 -4.20 -43.04 5.74
CA PRO A 63 -3.95 -43.59 4.40
C PRO A 63 -5.07 -43.39 3.36
N ASP A 64 -6.19 -42.74 3.70
CA ASP A 64 -7.42 -42.78 2.89
C ASP A 64 -7.71 -41.53 2.03
N GLN A 65 -6.71 -40.68 1.77
CA GLN A 65 -6.87 -39.52 0.88
C GLN A 65 -5.90 -39.59 -0.30
N ALA A 66 -6.27 -40.35 -1.34
CA ALA A 66 -5.49 -40.51 -2.57
C ALA A 66 -6.12 -39.87 -3.81
N GLU A 67 -7.32 -39.30 -3.73
CA GLU A 67 -8.09 -38.89 -4.92
C GLU A 67 -8.62 -37.46 -4.77
N GLU A 68 -7.79 -36.45 -5.03
CA GLU A 68 -8.26 -35.12 -5.50
C GLU A 68 -7.08 -34.27 -5.97
N SER A 69 -6.82 -34.26 -7.28
CA SER A 69 -5.78 -33.45 -7.93
C SER A 69 -6.39 -32.67 -9.10
N LYS A 70 -7.24 -31.67 -8.77
CA LYS A 70 -7.96 -30.88 -9.80
C LYS A 70 -8.05 -29.36 -9.56
N ASP A 71 -7.28 -28.75 -8.66
CA ASP A 71 -7.29 -27.28 -8.47
C ASP A 71 -5.90 -26.62 -8.53
N SER A 72 -5.02 -27.07 -9.41
CA SER A 72 -3.65 -26.51 -9.53
C SER A 72 -3.58 -25.12 -10.22
N THR A 73 -4.63 -24.70 -10.94
CA THR A 73 -4.63 -23.42 -11.66
C THR A 73 -5.03 -22.22 -10.80
N LYS A 74 -5.90 -22.38 -9.80
CA LYS A 74 -6.22 -21.27 -8.88
C LYS A 74 -5.03 -20.89 -8.00
N ASP A 75 -4.27 -21.89 -7.58
CA ASP A 75 -3.05 -21.70 -6.81
C ASP A 75 -2.04 -20.82 -7.57
N GLN A 76 -1.92 -20.97 -8.89
CA GLN A 76 -0.91 -20.24 -9.65
C GLN A 76 -1.21 -18.73 -9.75
N ALA A 77 -2.46 -18.35 -9.97
CA ALA A 77 -2.88 -16.94 -10.01
C ALA A 77 -2.84 -16.29 -8.62
N GLU A 78 -3.11 -17.05 -7.56
CA GLU A 78 -2.95 -16.58 -6.18
C GLU A 78 -1.48 -16.37 -5.81
N VAL A 79 -0.61 -17.32 -6.16
CA VAL A 79 0.84 -17.20 -5.96
C VAL A 79 1.38 -15.98 -6.71
N ALA A 80 1.01 -15.78 -7.98
CA ALA A 80 1.44 -14.61 -8.75
C ALA A 80 1.02 -13.30 -8.08
N ARG A 81 -0.24 -13.20 -7.60
CA ARG A 81 -0.73 -12.03 -6.86
C ARG A 81 0.02 -11.80 -5.56
N ARG A 82 0.35 -12.86 -4.83
CA ARG A 82 1.16 -12.78 -3.59
C ARG A 82 2.57 -12.28 -3.88
N CYS A 83 3.23 -12.81 -4.90
CA CYS A 83 4.56 -12.38 -5.30
C CYS A 83 4.56 -10.91 -5.74
N TRP A 84 3.57 -10.50 -6.54
CA TRP A 84 3.38 -9.10 -6.94
C TRP A 84 3.22 -8.17 -5.72
N ARG A 85 2.30 -8.50 -4.81
CA ARG A 85 2.09 -7.73 -3.56
C ARG A 85 3.36 -7.62 -2.74
N SER A 86 4.11 -8.71 -2.59
CA SER A 86 5.38 -8.71 -1.86
C SER A 86 6.44 -7.83 -2.51
N GLY A 87 6.55 -7.87 -3.85
CA GLY A 87 7.49 -7.04 -4.61
C GLY A 87 7.16 -5.55 -4.50
N MET A 88 5.90 -5.20 -4.76
CA MET A 88 5.43 -3.82 -4.70
C MET A 88 5.60 -3.20 -3.31
N ARG A 89 5.26 -3.95 -2.24
CA ARG A 89 5.47 -3.48 -0.86
C ARG A 89 6.93 -3.20 -0.54
N SER A 90 7.85 -4.03 -1.04
CA SER A 90 9.28 -3.81 -0.82
C SER A 90 9.77 -2.52 -1.50
N LEU A 91 9.22 -2.19 -2.67
CA LEU A 91 9.52 -0.93 -3.35
C LEU A 91 8.95 0.26 -2.56
N PHE A 92 7.71 0.11 -2.08
CA PHE A 92 7.00 1.17 -1.36
C PHE A 92 7.63 1.52 0.00
N SER A 93 8.08 0.52 0.75
CA SER A 93 8.73 0.75 2.05
C SER A 93 10.08 1.46 1.95
N CYS A 94 10.69 1.51 0.76
CA CYS A 94 12.03 2.06 0.55
C CYS A 94 12.05 3.35 -0.29
N SER A 95 10.97 3.68 -1.00
CA SER A 95 10.91 4.82 -1.91
C SER A 95 9.84 5.82 -1.48
N ALA A 96 10.28 7.04 -1.20
CA ALA A 96 9.36 8.16 -0.94
C ALA A 96 8.56 8.50 -2.21
N GLU A 97 9.16 8.34 -3.38
CA GLU A 97 8.56 8.60 -4.69
C GLU A 97 7.36 7.69 -4.94
N ALA A 98 7.47 6.40 -4.60
CA ALA A 98 6.35 5.46 -4.68
C ALA A 98 5.18 5.90 -3.78
N ALA A 99 5.49 6.38 -2.57
CA ALA A 99 4.49 6.90 -1.64
C ALA A 99 3.82 8.18 -2.15
N VAL A 100 4.58 9.11 -2.72
CA VAL A 100 4.04 10.33 -3.34
C VAL A 100 3.14 9.97 -4.52
N ALA A 101 3.55 9.04 -5.39
CA ALA A 101 2.73 8.61 -6.52
C ALA A 101 1.38 8.01 -6.07
N MET A 102 1.39 7.13 -5.06
CA MET A 102 0.15 6.56 -4.52
C MET A 102 -0.74 7.60 -3.85
N LEU A 103 -0.14 8.58 -3.14
CA LEU A 103 -0.90 9.67 -2.56
C LEU A 103 -1.51 10.57 -3.65
N ALA A 104 -0.81 10.79 -4.77
CA ALA A 104 -1.35 11.52 -5.91
C ALA A 104 -2.54 10.77 -6.55
N ASP A 105 -2.43 9.46 -6.74
CA ASP A 105 -3.54 8.62 -7.20
C ASP A 105 -4.74 8.71 -6.24
N LEU A 106 -4.53 8.64 -4.92
CA LEU A 106 -5.60 8.85 -3.93
C LEU A 106 -6.20 10.25 -4.02
N ALA A 107 -5.39 11.28 -4.28
CA ALA A 107 -5.87 12.65 -4.44
C ALA A 107 -6.83 12.76 -5.63
N ASP A 108 -6.53 12.08 -6.73
CA ASP A 108 -7.37 12.07 -7.92
C ASP A 108 -8.69 11.32 -7.67
N GLU A 109 -8.65 10.20 -6.94
CA GLU A 109 -9.87 9.51 -6.51
C GLU A 109 -10.73 10.38 -5.58
N TYR A 110 -10.13 11.15 -4.66
CA TYR A 110 -10.87 12.10 -3.80
C TYR A 110 -11.38 13.33 -4.55
N ARG A 111 -10.85 13.65 -5.74
CA ARG A 111 -11.39 14.71 -6.61
C ARG A 111 -12.48 14.21 -7.56
N SER A 112 -12.68 12.89 -7.64
CA SER A 112 -13.69 12.29 -8.50
C SER A 112 -15.11 12.76 -8.15
N GLN A 113 -15.98 12.81 -9.16
CA GLN A 113 -17.39 13.18 -8.95
C GLN A 113 -18.12 12.14 -8.11
N GLU A 114 -17.69 10.88 -8.23
CA GLU A 114 -18.16 9.73 -7.47
C GLU A 114 -17.92 9.92 -5.97
N PHE A 115 -16.69 10.29 -5.58
CA PHE A 115 -16.37 10.59 -4.18
C PHE A 115 -17.16 11.80 -3.66
N ILE A 116 -17.21 12.90 -4.41
CA ILE A 116 -17.92 14.12 -3.99
C ILE A 116 -19.41 13.83 -3.78
N ARG A 117 -20.03 13.04 -4.67
CA ARG A 117 -21.42 12.61 -4.55
C ARG A 117 -21.62 11.75 -3.30
N ALA A 118 -20.78 10.73 -3.10
CA ALA A 118 -20.89 9.86 -1.94
C ALA A 118 -20.66 10.62 -0.62
N ALA A 119 -19.73 11.58 -0.59
CA ALA A 119 -19.50 12.45 0.56
C ALA A 119 -20.73 13.33 0.86
N ARG A 120 -21.41 13.84 -0.17
CA ARG A 120 -22.69 14.56 -0.01
C ARG A 120 -23.76 13.65 0.60
N ASP A 121 -23.94 12.44 0.09
CA ASP A 121 -24.91 11.49 0.61
C ASP A 121 -24.65 11.17 2.10
N VAL A 122 -23.36 11.05 2.49
CA VAL A 122 -22.94 10.89 3.88
C VAL A 122 -23.28 12.14 4.72
N ASN A 123 -22.98 13.34 4.23
CA ASN A 123 -23.33 14.59 4.93
C ASN A 123 -24.85 14.73 5.15
N ASP A 124 -25.65 14.44 4.12
CA ASP A 124 -27.11 14.52 4.17
C ASP A 124 -27.67 13.55 5.21
N SER A 125 -27.06 12.37 5.37
CA SER A 125 -27.44 11.38 6.39
C SER A 125 -27.29 11.89 7.83
N TRP A 126 -26.40 12.85 8.06
CA TRP A 126 -26.17 13.44 9.39
C TRP A 126 -27.18 14.52 9.75
N SER A 127 -27.93 15.06 8.78
CA SER A 127 -28.94 16.11 9.00
C SER A 127 -30.19 15.60 9.72
N LEU A 128 -30.41 14.28 9.75
CA LEU A 128 -31.61 13.65 10.29
C LEU A 128 -31.61 13.50 11.83
N GLY A 129 -30.59 13.99 12.53
CA GLY A 129 -30.57 13.99 13.99
C GLY A 129 -29.18 14.21 14.60
N PRO A 130 -29.09 14.28 15.94
CA PRO A 130 -27.82 14.43 16.64
C PRO A 130 -26.94 13.21 16.39
N THR A 131 -25.92 13.40 15.54
CA THR A 131 -24.95 12.35 15.21
C THR A 131 -23.68 12.60 16.02
N ASN A 132 -23.26 11.61 16.80
CA ASN A 132 -21.98 11.67 17.54
C ASN A 132 -20.81 11.81 16.56
N THR A 133 -19.85 12.69 16.87
CA THR A 133 -18.59 12.90 16.12
C THR A 133 -17.86 11.59 15.82
N PHE A 134 -17.88 10.62 16.74
CA PHE A 134 -17.29 9.29 16.52
C PHE A 134 -17.92 8.56 15.32
N LYS A 135 -19.26 8.62 15.21
CA LYS A 135 -19.98 8.00 14.09
C LYS A 135 -19.65 8.72 12.79
N LYS A 136 -19.62 10.07 12.78
CA LYS A 136 -19.23 10.84 11.60
C LYS A 136 -17.84 10.46 11.09
N MET A 137 -16.86 10.37 11.98
CA MET A 137 -15.50 9.94 11.61
C MET A 137 -15.46 8.49 11.10
N THR A 138 -16.27 7.60 11.66
CA THR A 138 -16.40 6.23 11.17
C THR A 138 -16.97 6.19 9.75
N ASP A 139 -18.03 6.97 9.49
CA ASP A 139 -18.65 7.08 8.16
C ASP A 139 -17.65 7.63 7.12
N ILE A 140 -16.87 8.65 7.49
CA ILE A 140 -15.80 9.20 6.63
C ILE A 140 -14.73 8.16 6.34
N ASN A 141 -14.21 7.48 7.36
CA ASN A 141 -13.18 6.45 7.18
C ASN A 141 -13.68 5.33 6.28
N ASN A 142 -14.92 4.88 6.46
CA ASN A 142 -15.54 3.87 5.60
C ASN A 142 -15.62 4.33 4.15
N LEU A 143 -16.03 5.58 3.89
CA LEU A 143 -16.08 6.12 2.54
C LEU A 143 -14.68 6.23 1.91
N CYS A 144 -13.71 6.77 2.64
CA CYS A 144 -12.32 6.86 2.19
C CYS A 144 -11.74 5.48 1.88
N LEU A 145 -12.02 4.47 2.70
CA LEU A 145 -11.59 3.09 2.44
C LEU A 145 -12.23 2.55 1.16
N GLN A 146 -13.53 2.73 0.93
CA GLN A 146 -14.19 2.25 -0.29
C GLN A 146 -13.57 2.84 -1.55
N VAL A 147 -13.28 4.14 -1.54
CA VAL A 147 -12.63 4.83 -2.66
C VAL A 147 -11.14 4.50 -2.79
N GLY A 148 -10.46 4.27 -1.66
CA GLY A 148 -9.05 3.91 -1.64
C GLY A 148 -8.76 2.47 -2.05
N LYS A 149 -9.73 1.54 -1.98
CA LYS A 149 -9.53 0.11 -2.28
C LYS A 149 -8.82 -0.17 -3.61
N PRO A 150 -9.27 0.37 -4.77
CA PRO A 150 -8.59 0.12 -6.04
C PRO A 150 -7.16 0.64 -6.05
N VAL A 151 -6.88 1.76 -5.37
CA VAL A 151 -5.53 2.30 -5.23
C VAL A 151 -4.67 1.38 -4.36
N LEU A 152 -5.17 0.96 -3.19
CA LEU A 152 -4.48 0.02 -2.30
C LEU A 152 -4.04 -1.24 -3.06
N GLU A 153 -4.93 -1.85 -3.85
CA GLU A 153 -4.61 -3.05 -4.63
C GLU A 153 -3.54 -2.82 -5.69
N ARG A 154 -3.59 -1.70 -6.41
CA ARG A 154 -2.59 -1.33 -7.42
C ARG A 154 -1.18 -1.27 -6.83
N TYR A 155 -1.06 -0.79 -5.60
CA TYR A 155 0.22 -0.68 -4.88
C TYR A 155 0.55 -1.91 -4.02
N GLY A 156 -0.21 -3.00 -4.14
CA GLY A 156 0.08 -4.28 -3.49
C GLY A 156 -0.39 -4.40 -2.04
N PHE A 157 -1.20 -3.47 -1.57
CA PHE A 157 -1.90 -3.57 -0.28
C PHE A 157 -3.18 -4.40 -0.41
N SER A 158 -3.72 -4.84 0.72
CA SER A 158 -5.03 -5.49 0.74
C SER A 158 -6.14 -4.44 0.62
N PRO A 159 -7.28 -4.73 -0.07
CA PRO A 159 -8.42 -3.82 -0.20
C PRO A 159 -9.32 -3.81 1.06
N ASP A 160 -8.72 -3.83 2.24
CA ASP A 160 -9.41 -3.96 3.52
C ASP A 160 -8.75 -3.06 4.59
N ASP A 161 -9.35 -3.02 5.78
CA ASP A 161 -8.83 -2.25 6.91
C ASP A 161 -7.38 -2.62 7.26
N LYS A 162 -7.00 -3.90 7.03
CA LYS A 162 -5.63 -4.35 7.30
C LYS A 162 -4.65 -3.71 6.34
N GLY A 163 -4.95 -3.68 5.03
CA GLY A 163 -4.13 -3.02 4.04
C GLY A 163 -4.04 -1.51 4.26
N GLU A 164 -5.14 -0.87 4.62
CA GLU A 164 -5.15 0.56 4.96
C GLU A 164 -4.29 0.87 6.20
N ASN A 165 -4.40 0.06 7.25
CA ASN A 165 -3.58 0.21 8.46
C ASN A 165 -2.08 0.03 8.16
N GLU A 166 -1.72 -0.97 7.36
CA GLU A 166 -0.33 -1.19 6.91
C GLU A 166 0.20 0.02 6.12
N PHE A 167 -0.58 0.50 5.15
CA PHE A 167 -0.27 1.70 4.38
C PHE A 167 -0.07 2.92 5.28
N ARG A 168 -0.96 3.14 6.26
CA ARG A 168 -0.89 4.26 7.20
C ARG A 168 0.39 4.24 8.04
N LEU A 169 0.81 3.07 8.51
CA LEU A 169 2.06 2.90 9.26
C LEU A 169 3.28 3.26 8.41
N ILE A 170 3.32 2.81 7.15
CA ILE A 170 4.40 3.14 6.22
C ILE A 170 4.43 4.65 5.94
N LEU A 171 3.27 5.25 5.66
CA LEU A 171 3.18 6.70 5.47
C LEU A 171 3.66 7.49 6.69
N GLN A 172 3.28 7.05 7.89
CA GLN A 172 3.73 7.70 9.11
C GLN A 172 5.25 7.65 9.24
N GLN A 173 5.88 6.51 8.91
CA GLN A 173 7.34 6.39 8.91
C GLN A 173 7.98 7.27 7.83
N LEU A 174 7.49 7.25 6.60
CA LEU A 174 8.04 8.02 5.48
C LEU A 174 7.85 9.53 5.66
N SER A 175 6.76 9.97 6.26
CA SER A 175 6.49 11.39 6.54
C SER A 175 7.48 12.02 7.54
N LYS A 176 8.17 11.19 8.35
CA LYS A 176 9.24 11.66 9.26
C LYS A 176 10.54 11.96 8.51
N THR A 177 10.77 11.32 7.37
CA THR A 177 12.02 11.42 6.60
C THR A 177 11.87 12.19 5.29
N SER A 178 10.66 12.25 4.72
CA SER A 178 10.35 12.95 3.47
C SER A 178 9.31 14.05 3.69
N LYS A 179 9.72 15.30 3.44
CA LYS A 179 8.83 16.47 3.49
C LYS A 179 7.73 16.39 2.44
N GLU A 180 8.05 15.90 1.25
CA GLU A 180 7.12 15.78 0.13
C GLU A 180 5.97 14.80 0.45
N VAL A 181 6.29 13.64 1.04
CA VAL A 181 5.28 12.68 1.51
C VAL A 181 4.37 13.32 2.55
N LYS A 182 4.94 14.07 3.50
CA LYS A 182 4.17 14.78 4.53
C LYS A 182 3.22 15.82 3.92
N GLU A 183 3.71 16.60 2.96
CA GLU A 183 2.93 17.64 2.28
C GLU A 183 1.78 17.04 1.47
N MET A 184 2.06 16.02 0.66
CA MET A 184 1.04 15.34 -0.14
C MET A 184 0.00 14.63 0.74
N ASN A 185 0.42 14.01 1.85
CA ASN A 185 -0.51 13.40 2.80
C ASN A 185 -1.43 14.47 3.45
N ASN A 186 -0.88 15.63 3.82
CA ASN A 186 -1.68 16.74 4.33
C ASN A 186 -2.66 17.29 3.28
N GLN A 187 -2.26 17.34 2.02
CA GLN A 187 -3.15 17.72 0.91
C GLN A 187 -4.34 16.75 0.80
N ASN A 188 -4.10 15.44 0.86
CA ASN A 188 -5.18 14.45 0.86
C ASN A 188 -6.11 14.60 2.05
N ARG A 189 -5.57 14.82 3.25
CA ARG A 189 -6.41 15.09 4.44
C ARG A 189 -7.29 16.32 4.22
N ARG A 190 -6.76 17.41 3.67
CA ARG A 190 -7.53 18.62 3.34
C ARG A 190 -8.63 18.34 2.31
N LEU A 191 -8.33 17.60 1.25
CA LEU A 191 -9.34 17.22 0.25
C LEU A 191 -10.51 16.46 0.87
N VAL A 192 -10.21 15.49 1.74
CA VAL A 192 -11.24 14.73 2.46
C VAL A 192 -12.04 15.67 3.38
N PHE A 193 -11.39 16.44 4.26
CA PHE A 193 -12.11 17.31 5.21
C PHE A 193 -12.96 18.38 4.51
N ASN A 194 -12.49 18.96 3.41
CA ASN A 194 -13.25 19.94 2.62
C ASN A 194 -14.54 19.34 2.01
N ALA A 195 -14.61 18.02 1.86
CA ALA A 195 -15.83 17.34 1.41
C ALA A 195 -16.88 17.17 2.53
N PHE A 196 -16.54 17.47 3.79
CA PHE A 196 -17.42 17.32 4.96
C PHE A 196 -17.52 18.63 5.77
N PRO A 197 -18.20 19.66 5.24
CA PRO A 197 -18.32 20.97 5.91
C PRO A 197 -19.03 20.90 7.27
N ALA A 198 -19.83 19.85 7.51
CA ALA A 198 -20.48 19.62 8.80
C ALA A 198 -19.51 19.34 9.98
N LEU A 199 -18.20 19.24 9.72
CA LEU A 199 -17.15 19.12 10.73
C LEU A 199 -16.50 20.46 11.11
N GLU A 200 -16.59 21.49 10.27
CA GLU A 200 -15.87 22.77 10.49
C GLU A 200 -16.32 23.50 11.77
N GLY A 201 -17.59 23.38 12.14
CA GLY A 201 -18.16 24.06 13.31
C GLY A 201 -17.83 23.46 14.68
N GLN A 202 -17.01 22.41 14.78
CA GLN A 202 -16.70 21.74 16.06
C GLN A 202 -15.27 21.96 16.59
N ASN A 203 -14.35 22.48 15.76
CA ASN A 203 -12.93 22.59 16.13
C ASN A 203 -12.49 24.01 16.54
N GLN A 204 -13.40 24.98 16.59
CA GLN A 204 -13.04 26.39 16.78
C GLN A 204 -12.76 26.79 18.25
N ASP A 205 -12.93 25.87 19.21
CA ASP A 205 -12.84 26.17 20.65
C ASP A 205 -11.57 25.62 21.35
N SER A 206 -10.55 25.13 20.62
CA SER A 206 -9.39 24.43 21.26
C SER A 206 -7.98 24.89 20.86
N ASP A 207 -7.79 25.95 20.09
CA ASP A 207 -6.49 26.32 19.51
C ASP A 207 -5.61 27.28 20.37
N ASP A 208 -5.73 27.27 21.70
CA ASP A 208 -4.96 28.19 22.57
C ASP A 208 -3.75 27.56 23.32
N ASP A 209 -3.37 26.29 23.11
CA ASP A 209 -2.23 25.73 23.87
C ASP A 209 -1.47 24.58 23.18
N GLU A 210 -0.91 24.82 21.99
CA GLU A 210 0.24 24.02 21.51
C GLU A 210 1.55 24.77 21.80
N GLY A 211 1.98 24.67 23.06
CA GLY A 211 3.33 24.98 23.48
C GLY A 211 4.35 24.20 22.64
N ASN A 212 5.12 24.95 21.85
CA ASN A 212 6.30 24.51 21.13
C ASN A 212 7.29 23.84 22.11
N PRO A 213 7.56 22.52 22.03
CA PRO A 213 8.68 21.94 22.76
C PRO A 213 9.96 22.31 22.00
N GLU A 214 10.50 23.47 22.36
CA GLU A 214 11.81 23.93 21.95
C GLU A 214 12.89 22.97 22.50
N GLU A 215 13.84 22.66 21.61
CA GLU A 215 14.96 21.74 21.69
C GLU A 215 15.66 21.60 23.05
N ALA A 216 15.93 20.35 23.45
CA ALA A 216 16.96 19.97 24.43
C ALA A 216 17.80 18.80 23.90
#